data_AF-A0A7T7I528-F1
#
_entry.id   AF-A0A7T7I528-F1
#
_cell.length_a   1.000
_cell.length_b   1.000
_cell.length_c   1.000
_cell.angle_alpha   90.00
_cell.angle_beta   90.00
_cell.angle_gamma   90.00
#
_symmetry.space_group_name_H-M   'P 1'
#
loop_
_entity.id
_entity.type
_entity.pdbx_description
1 polymer ?
#
loop_
_entity_poly.entity_id
_entity_poly.type
_entity_poly.pdbx_seq_one_letter_code
_entity_poly.pdbx_strand_id
1 'polypeptide(L)'
;MTAAPETETRARPRTTIPPAVRAAAPGGERRRSVAQLRATDVYAMSGAAAAALALTWLLFARLLPFNGAVGFVVVAYALFLGLYALLVSFDEDGPAVADRIAAAVVRSLGAVLLSVLVFVVSYTLWEGRKALPHLNFFTEDMRLAGPLEPLSTGGIKHAIAGTLIEITIALIITVPAGLVCAVFLNEVPGRFARFVRTIVEAMTALPSIVAGLFIYATVILTLGFPESGFAAGLALSVMMLPIIIRASDVVIRLVPGTLREAAYAMGTSRWRTVWHVVLPTARSGLATAVILGTARGIGETSPVLITAGFGAEFNANAFSDPMVSLPLAALKLVESPEPNMIARGFGAAATLLVVVLALFVVARSIGGRGPGQLTRRQQHRRVVASRKDARRFSTRTHQGPPEVGPDVTSPPAAGRLARMLRAPLGVLFVRRGPVGAGRAVPRAPYGALYGAGRREVRPSGERRASDDRAGAPATRSAVRPGISLRKSAQDPRSSS
;
A
#
# COMPACT_ATOMS: atom_id res chain seq x y z
N MET A 1 -37.46 -87.16 -12.30
CA MET A 1 -37.69 -86.39 -11.06
C MET A 1 -36.38 -86.36 -10.28
N THR A 2 -35.34 -85.64 -10.73
CA THR A 2 -35.02 -84.21 -10.52
C THR A 2 -34.94 -83.77 -9.05
N ALA A 3 -33.71 -83.67 -8.55
CA ALA A 3 -33.24 -82.53 -7.75
C ALA A 3 -31.73 -82.39 -7.93
N ALA A 4 -31.31 -81.22 -8.39
CA ALA A 4 -29.96 -80.85 -8.83
C ALA A 4 -29.01 -80.55 -7.65
N PRO A 5 -27.68 -80.56 -7.85
CA PRO A 5 -26.74 -80.23 -6.78
C PRO A 5 -26.79 -78.73 -6.45
N GLU A 6 -26.84 -78.43 -5.16
CA GLU A 6 -26.84 -77.07 -4.64
C GLU A 6 -25.55 -76.35 -5.06
N THR A 7 -25.72 -75.33 -5.90
CA THR A 7 -24.67 -74.39 -6.27
C THR A 7 -24.49 -73.42 -5.11
N GLU A 8 -23.48 -73.68 -4.29
CA GLU A 8 -23.05 -72.79 -3.22
C GLU A 8 -22.58 -71.46 -3.83
N THR A 9 -23.51 -70.50 -3.90
CA THR A 9 -23.23 -69.16 -4.39
C THR A 9 -22.44 -68.43 -3.31
N ARG A 10 -21.10 -68.49 -3.41
CA ARG A 10 -20.17 -67.72 -2.58
C ARG A 10 -20.55 -66.23 -2.65
N ALA A 11 -21.26 -65.76 -1.63
CA ALA A 11 -21.62 -64.35 -1.49
C ALA A 11 -20.32 -63.53 -1.42
N ARG A 12 -20.11 -62.67 -2.43
CA ARG A 12 -19.00 -61.72 -2.42
C ARG A 12 -19.07 -60.89 -1.13
N PRO A 13 -17.96 -60.70 -0.40
CA PRO A 13 -17.97 -59.84 0.79
C PRO A 13 -18.35 -58.43 0.35
N ARG A 14 -19.57 -58.01 0.68
CA ARG A 14 -20.00 -56.62 0.53
C ARG A 14 -19.30 -55.83 1.62
N THR A 15 -18.34 -55.00 1.23
CA THR A 15 -17.77 -53.98 2.11
C THR A 15 -18.90 -53.02 2.51
N THR A 16 -19.48 -53.23 3.68
CA THR A 16 -20.44 -52.30 4.27
C THR A 16 -19.66 -51.13 4.85
N ILE A 17 -19.73 -49.97 4.20
CA ILE A 17 -19.26 -48.72 4.79
C ILE A 17 -20.18 -48.43 5.99
N PRO A 18 -19.67 -48.32 7.22
CA PRO A 18 -20.48 -47.92 8.36
C PRO A 18 -21.13 -46.58 8.02
N PRO A 19 -22.44 -46.38 8.29
CA PRO A 19 -23.05 -45.08 8.10
C PRO A 19 -22.21 -44.07 8.89
N ALA A 20 -21.71 -43.04 8.21
CA ALA A 20 -20.95 -42.00 8.86
C ALA A 20 -21.79 -41.49 10.01
N VAL A 21 -21.39 -41.81 11.24
CA VAL A 21 -21.92 -41.16 12.43
C VAL A 21 -21.65 -39.69 12.14
N ARG A 22 -22.70 -38.93 11.81
CA ARG A 22 -22.64 -37.48 11.85
C ARG A 22 -22.27 -37.21 13.30
N ALA A 23 -20.98 -37.06 13.57
CA ALA A 23 -20.51 -36.44 14.78
C ALA A 23 -21.36 -35.18 14.88
N ALA A 24 -22.22 -35.11 15.91
CA ALA A 24 -22.98 -33.91 16.18
C ALA A 24 -21.99 -32.76 16.06
N ALA A 25 -22.18 -31.91 15.05
CA ALA A 25 -21.22 -30.87 14.73
C ALA A 25 -20.91 -30.18 16.07
N PRO A 26 -19.63 -30.13 16.51
CA PRO A 26 -19.30 -29.47 17.77
C PRO A 26 -19.98 -28.12 17.72
N GLY A 27 -20.88 -27.86 18.68
CA GLY A 27 -21.88 -26.79 18.62
C GLY A 27 -21.24 -25.56 18.02
N GLY A 28 -21.64 -25.23 16.78
CA GLY A 28 -20.89 -24.32 15.94
C GLY A 28 -20.54 -23.08 16.73
N GLU A 29 -19.25 -22.78 16.83
CA GLU A 29 -18.74 -21.58 17.49
C GLU A 29 -19.59 -20.41 16.99
N ARG A 30 -20.50 -19.92 17.84
CA ARG A 30 -21.43 -18.86 17.46
C ARG A 30 -20.56 -17.65 17.21
N ARG A 31 -20.24 -17.39 15.94
CA ARG A 31 -19.61 -16.14 15.51
C ARG A 31 -20.45 -15.00 16.06
N ARG A 32 -19.98 -14.40 17.15
CA ARG A 32 -20.59 -13.22 17.75
C ARG A 32 -20.54 -12.13 16.67
N SER A 33 -21.70 -11.67 16.22
CA SER A 33 -21.75 -10.62 15.22
C SER A 33 -21.36 -9.29 15.87
N VAL A 34 -20.10 -8.90 15.71
CA VAL A 34 -19.50 -7.64 16.19
C VAL A 34 -20.13 -6.37 15.60
N ALA A 35 -21.10 -6.51 14.68
CA ALA A 35 -21.67 -5.41 13.91
C ALA A 35 -23.04 -4.90 14.40
N GLN A 36 -23.65 -5.52 15.41
CA GLN A 36 -24.95 -5.06 15.91
C GLN A 36 -24.76 -4.20 17.16
N LEU A 37 -24.68 -2.88 16.96
CA LEU A 37 -24.81 -1.91 18.05
C LEU A 37 -26.18 -2.12 18.71
N ARG A 38 -26.22 -2.63 19.94
CA ARG A 38 -27.47 -2.77 20.68
C ARG A 38 -27.86 -1.42 21.27
N ALA A 39 -29.15 -1.17 21.43
CA ALA A 39 -29.63 0.05 22.08
C ALA A 39 -29.01 0.21 23.49
N THR A 40 -28.82 -0.90 24.20
CA THR A 40 -28.11 -0.97 25.49
C THR A 40 -26.68 -0.43 25.42
N ASP A 41 -25.96 -0.70 24.33
CA ASP A 41 -24.58 -0.23 24.14
C ASP A 41 -24.53 1.29 23.95
N VAL A 42 -25.52 1.84 23.25
CA VAL A 42 -25.64 3.29 23.02
C VAL A 42 -25.99 4.01 24.32
N TYR A 43 -26.92 3.46 25.12
CA TYR A 43 -27.25 4.02 26.44
C TYR A 43 -26.08 3.90 27.42
N ALA A 44 -25.34 2.80 27.40
CA ALA A 44 -24.16 2.65 28.23
C ALA A 44 -23.07 3.66 27.85
N MET A 45 -22.87 3.89 26.55
CA MET A 45 -21.89 4.85 26.06
C MET A 45 -22.29 6.30 26.38
N SER A 46 -23.55 6.68 26.18
CA SER A 46 -24.02 8.04 26.47
C SER A 46 -24.12 8.32 27.97
N GLY A 47 -24.55 7.33 28.76
CA GLY A 47 -24.57 7.41 30.22
C GLY A 47 -23.18 7.57 30.81
N ALA A 48 -22.21 6.76 30.36
CA ALA A 48 -20.82 6.90 30.79
C ALA A 48 -20.21 8.25 30.40
N ALA A 49 -20.52 8.78 29.21
CA ALA A 49 -20.02 10.08 28.77
C ALA A 49 -20.58 11.24 29.60
N ALA A 50 -21.89 11.24 29.87
CA ALA A 50 -22.52 12.25 30.71
C ALA A 50 -22.00 12.20 32.16
N ALA A 51 -21.90 11.00 32.73
CA ALA A 51 -21.36 10.79 34.08
C ALA A 51 -19.90 11.23 34.19
N ALA A 52 -19.07 10.92 33.19
CA ALA A 52 -17.68 11.36 33.17
C ALA A 52 -17.54 12.88 33.08
N LEU A 53 -18.33 13.56 32.24
CA LEU A 53 -18.31 15.02 32.13
C LEU A 53 -18.76 15.70 33.44
N ALA A 54 -19.83 15.20 34.05
CA ALA A 54 -20.33 15.71 35.32
C ALA A 54 -19.32 15.49 36.46
N LEU A 55 -18.70 14.31 36.52
CA LEU A 55 -17.70 13.98 37.55
C LEU A 55 -16.43 14.81 37.39
N THR A 56 -15.93 14.99 36.16
CA THR A 56 -14.78 15.86 35.91
C THR A 56 -15.09 17.31 36.22
N TRP A 57 -16.28 17.80 35.88
CA TRP A 57 -16.70 19.15 36.25
C TRP A 57 -16.73 19.33 37.76
N LEU A 58 -17.28 18.38 38.52
CA LEU A 58 -17.25 18.41 39.97
C LEU A 58 -15.81 18.40 40.52
N LEU A 59 -14.94 17.55 39.97
CA LEU A 59 -13.54 17.47 40.40
C LEU A 59 -12.78 18.77 40.16
N PHE A 60 -12.90 19.37 38.97
CA PHE A 60 -12.16 20.58 38.59
C PHE A 60 -12.78 21.87 39.14
N ALA A 61 -14.10 21.95 39.25
CA ALA A 61 -14.78 23.17 39.68
C ALA A 61 -14.96 23.26 41.20
N ARG A 62 -14.99 22.14 41.92
CA ARG A 62 -15.34 22.12 43.35
C ARG A 62 -14.30 21.48 44.27
N LEU A 63 -13.57 20.45 43.83
CA LEU A 63 -12.70 19.68 44.73
C LEU A 63 -11.21 19.98 44.59
N LEU A 64 -10.72 20.20 43.38
CA LEU A 64 -9.29 20.35 43.09
C LEU A 64 -9.01 21.72 42.45
N PRO A 65 -7.91 22.40 42.81
CA PRO A 65 -7.50 23.67 42.21
C PRO A 65 -6.86 23.44 40.83
N PHE A 66 -7.49 22.64 39.96
CA PHE A 66 -7.00 22.37 38.61
C PHE A 66 -7.57 23.40 37.63
N ASN A 67 -6.67 24.09 36.91
CA ASN A 67 -7.02 25.01 35.83
C ASN A 67 -6.45 24.49 34.50
N GLY A 68 -7.30 24.43 33.45
CA GLY A 68 -6.87 24.12 32.09
C GLY A 68 -7.80 23.18 31.33
N ALA A 69 -8.17 23.58 30.10
CA ALA A 69 -9.06 22.80 29.23
C ALA A 69 -8.48 21.43 28.84
N VAL A 70 -7.17 21.34 28.65
CA VAL A 70 -6.49 20.08 28.29
C VAL A 70 -6.62 19.05 29.41
N GLY A 71 -6.36 19.47 30.65
CA GLY A 71 -6.49 18.59 31.83
C GLY A 71 -7.91 18.09 32.02
N PHE A 72 -8.90 18.98 31.81
CA PHE A 72 -10.31 18.61 31.87
C PHE A 72 -10.67 17.52 30.85
N VAL A 73 -10.27 17.67 29.59
CA VAL A 73 -10.57 16.69 28.53
C VAL A 73 -9.92 15.34 28.80
N VAL A 74 -8.65 15.33 29.25
CA VAL A 74 -7.93 14.08 29.56
C VAL A 74 -8.60 13.32 30.71
N VAL A 75 -8.93 14.01 31.80
CA VAL A 75 -9.57 13.38 32.96
C VAL A 75 -10.99 12.92 32.62
N ALA A 76 -11.78 13.73 31.90
CA ALA A 76 -13.10 13.32 31.43
C ALA A 76 -13.06 12.09 30.53
N TYR A 77 -12.07 12.00 29.64
CA TYR A 77 -11.93 10.85 28.77
C TYR A 77 -11.50 9.58 29.53
N ALA A 78 -10.57 9.70 30.49
CA ALA A 78 -10.18 8.58 31.34
C ALA A 78 -11.34 8.07 32.19
N LEU A 79 -12.13 8.97 32.79
CA LEU A 79 -13.33 8.63 33.54
C LEU A 79 -14.41 8.02 32.65
N PHE A 80 -14.58 8.52 31.42
CA PHE A 80 -15.48 7.92 30.44
C PHE A 80 -15.12 6.46 30.16
N LEU A 81 -13.84 6.18 29.88
CA LEU A 81 -13.38 4.80 29.63
C LEU A 81 -13.60 3.90 30.86
N GLY A 82 -13.30 4.40 32.06
CA GLY A 82 -13.49 3.66 33.30
C GLY A 82 -14.96 3.35 33.60
N LEU A 83 -15.85 4.35 33.47
CA LEU A 83 -17.28 4.18 33.69
C LEU A 83 -17.93 3.32 32.60
N TYR A 84 -17.50 3.47 31.35
CA TYR A 84 -17.96 2.64 30.25
C TYR A 84 -17.53 1.17 30.45
N ALA A 85 -16.29 0.93 30.86
CA ALA A 85 -15.79 -0.40 31.19
C ALA A 85 -16.60 -1.04 32.33
N LEU A 86 -16.84 -0.28 33.39
CA LEU A 86 -17.63 -0.72 34.54
C LEU A 86 -19.06 -1.09 34.12
N LEU A 87 -19.70 -0.24 33.33
CA LEU A 87 -21.08 -0.45 32.90
C LEU A 87 -21.22 -1.67 31.99
N VAL A 88 -20.27 -1.88 31.09
CA VAL A 88 -20.22 -3.05 30.22
C VAL A 88 -19.90 -4.34 31.00
N SER A 89 -19.09 -4.25 32.06
CA SER A 89 -18.75 -5.42 32.89
C SER A 89 -19.93 -6.03 33.63
N PHE A 90 -21.03 -5.29 33.80
CA PHE A 90 -22.25 -5.82 34.41
C PHE A 90 -23.02 -6.77 33.49
N ASP A 91 -22.88 -6.61 32.17
CA ASP A 91 -23.63 -7.37 31.18
C ASP A 91 -22.76 -8.39 30.40
N GLU A 92 -21.43 -8.22 30.37
CA GLU A 92 -20.53 -9.01 29.53
C GLU A 92 -19.23 -9.51 30.22
N ASP A 93 -18.67 -10.58 29.67
CA ASP A 93 -17.42 -11.21 30.13
C ASP A 93 -16.17 -10.33 29.90
N GLY A 94 -15.13 -10.54 30.71
CA GLY A 94 -13.86 -9.79 30.65
C GLY A 94 -13.25 -9.58 29.25
N PRO A 95 -13.14 -10.62 28.39
CA PRO A 95 -12.64 -10.43 27.02
C PRO A 95 -13.52 -9.52 26.15
N ALA A 96 -14.83 -9.50 26.38
CA ALA A 96 -15.76 -8.65 25.64
C ALA A 96 -15.71 -7.20 26.11
N VAL A 97 -15.51 -6.97 27.41
CA VAL A 97 -15.20 -5.64 27.97
C VAL A 97 -13.93 -5.08 27.33
N ALA A 98 -12.87 -5.88 27.25
CA ALA A 98 -11.61 -5.45 26.62
C ALA A 98 -11.78 -5.09 25.14
N ASP A 99 -12.51 -5.91 24.37
CA ASP A 99 -12.83 -5.63 22.97
C ASP A 99 -13.62 -4.33 22.80
N ARG A 100 -14.62 -4.08 23.66
CA ARG A 100 -15.45 -2.86 23.64
C ARG A 100 -14.67 -1.60 24.00
N ILE A 101 -13.78 -1.67 24.99
CA ILE A 101 -12.89 -0.57 25.35
C ILE A 101 -11.91 -0.30 24.20
N ALA A 102 -11.29 -1.34 23.64
CA ALA A 102 -10.39 -1.20 22.50
C ALA A 102 -11.11 -0.56 21.31
N ALA A 103 -12.34 -0.99 21.01
CA ALA A 103 -13.16 -0.39 19.97
C ALA A 103 -13.51 1.08 20.27
N ALA A 104 -13.85 1.43 21.51
CA ALA A 104 -14.13 2.81 21.91
C ALA A 104 -12.90 3.70 21.74
N VAL A 105 -11.73 3.23 22.16
CA VAL A 105 -10.44 3.95 22.03
C VAL A 105 -10.06 4.12 20.56
N VAL A 106 -10.17 3.08 19.74
CA VAL A 106 -9.83 3.15 18.32
C VAL A 106 -10.79 4.08 17.57
N ARG A 107 -12.10 4.04 17.87
CA ARG A 107 -13.10 4.92 17.25
C ARG A 107 -12.93 6.37 17.67
N SER A 108 -12.67 6.64 18.96
CA SER A 108 -12.44 8.01 19.44
C SER A 108 -11.16 8.59 18.86
N LEU A 109 -10.07 7.82 18.81
CA LEU A 109 -8.81 8.23 18.19
C LEU A 109 -9.00 8.50 16.69
N GLY A 110 -9.70 7.62 15.98
CA GLY A 110 -10.06 7.82 14.58
C GLY A 110 -10.92 9.07 14.37
N ALA A 111 -11.89 9.33 15.24
CA ALA A 111 -12.71 10.53 15.20
C ALA A 111 -11.88 11.79 15.42
N VAL A 112 -10.99 11.81 16.41
CA VAL A 112 -10.10 12.95 16.68
C VAL A 112 -9.20 13.23 15.48
N LEU A 113 -8.57 12.20 14.90
CA LEU A 113 -7.74 12.37 13.70
C LEU A 113 -8.52 12.93 12.51
N LEU A 114 -9.74 12.43 12.26
CA LEU A 114 -10.60 12.95 11.21
C LEU A 114 -11.06 14.39 11.51
N SER A 115 -11.40 14.72 12.74
CA SER A 115 -11.77 16.07 13.15
C SER A 115 -10.62 17.06 12.95
N VAL A 116 -9.39 16.69 13.32
CA VAL A 116 -8.20 17.52 13.07
C VAL A 116 -7.99 17.71 11.56
N LEU A 117 -8.11 16.65 10.76
CA LEU A 117 -7.99 16.75 9.30
C LEU A 117 -9.05 17.69 8.71
N VAL A 118 -10.31 17.52 9.09
CA VAL A 118 -11.41 18.39 8.63
C VAL A 118 -11.15 19.83 9.05
N PHE A 119 -10.75 20.05 10.30
CA PHE A 119 -10.41 21.38 10.80
C PHE A 119 -9.28 22.03 9.98
N VAL A 120 -8.16 21.34 9.75
CA VAL A 120 -7.03 21.87 8.99
C VAL A 120 -7.44 22.23 7.56
N VAL A 121 -8.19 21.35 6.88
CA VAL A 121 -8.67 21.61 5.52
C VAL A 121 -9.66 22.78 5.50
N SER A 122 -10.66 22.77 6.38
CA SER A 122 -11.68 23.83 6.46
C SER A 122 -11.08 25.18 6.85
N TYR A 123 -10.15 25.21 7.80
CA TYR A 123 -9.46 26.43 8.22
C TYR A 123 -8.60 27.01 7.09
N THR A 124 -7.86 26.16 6.37
CA THR A 124 -7.06 26.58 5.22
C THR A 124 -7.93 27.19 4.12
N LEU A 125 -9.07 26.56 3.81
CA LEU A 125 -10.04 27.09 2.84
C LEU A 125 -10.70 28.38 3.33
N TRP A 126 -11.00 28.47 4.63
CA TRP A 126 -11.63 29.64 5.22
C TRP A 126 -10.71 30.86 5.19
N GLU A 127 -9.42 30.71 5.50
CA GLU A 127 -8.49 31.83 5.47
C GLU A 127 -8.06 32.17 4.03
N GLY A 128 -7.93 31.15 3.18
CA GLY A 128 -7.66 31.31 1.74
C GLY A 128 -8.79 32.01 0.96
N ARG A 129 -10.01 32.08 1.50
CA ARG A 129 -11.17 32.73 0.83
C ARG A 129 -10.95 34.20 0.48
N LYS A 130 -10.01 34.87 1.14
CA LYS A 130 -9.64 36.26 0.86
C LYS A 130 -8.84 36.37 -0.44
N ALA A 131 -7.94 35.43 -0.71
CA ALA A 131 -7.07 35.44 -1.88
C ALA A 131 -7.69 34.73 -3.10
N LEU A 132 -8.34 33.57 -2.90
CA LEU A 132 -8.85 32.71 -3.99
C LEU A 132 -9.81 33.36 -5.01
N PRO A 133 -10.68 34.34 -4.66
CA PRO A 133 -11.59 34.96 -5.63
C PRO A 133 -10.89 35.84 -6.69
N HIS A 134 -9.66 36.25 -6.42
CA HIS A 134 -8.91 37.16 -7.26
C HIS A 134 -8.31 36.38 -8.45
N LEU A 135 -8.68 36.73 -9.69
CA LEU A 135 -8.15 36.04 -10.87
C LEU A 135 -6.64 36.23 -11.04
N ASN A 136 -6.13 37.43 -10.71
CA ASN A 136 -4.70 37.75 -10.70
C ASN A 136 -3.90 36.76 -9.84
N PHE A 137 -4.52 36.20 -8.78
CA PHE A 137 -3.88 35.24 -7.89
C PHE A 137 -3.38 33.99 -8.63
N PHE A 138 -4.06 33.55 -9.70
CA PHE A 138 -3.67 32.37 -10.46
C PHE A 138 -2.88 32.70 -11.73
N THR A 139 -3.01 33.92 -12.26
CA THR A 139 -2.42 34.30 -13.55
C THR A 139 -1.12 35.09 -13.43
N GLU A 140 -0.91 35.77 -12.31
CA GLU A 140 0.26 36.62 -12.06
C GLU A 140 1.28 35.92 -11.15
N ASP A 141 2.51 36.40 -11.17
CA ASP A 141 3.56 36.05 -10.23
C ASP A 141 3.68 37.12 -9.13
N MET A 142 4.70 37.03 -8.26
CA MET A 142 4.90 37.98 -7.18
C MET A 142 5.94 39.05 -7.49
N ARG A 143 6.42 39.16 -8.75
CA ARG A 143 7.50 40.08 -9.12
C ARG A 143 7.16 41.54 -8.79
N LEU A 144 5.91 41.93 -9.00
CA LEU A 144 5.41 43.28 -8.75
C LEU A 144 4.57 43.40 -7.46
N ALA A 145 4.47 42.33 -6.68
CA ALA A 145 3.64 42.29 -5.47
C ALA A 145 4.50 42.29 -4.21
N GLY A 146 4.78 43.49 -3.72
CA GLY A 146 5.42 43.69 -2.43
C GLY A 146 4.54 43.22 -1.25
N PRO A 147 5.10 43.21 -0.01
CA PRO A 147 4.35 42.80 1.17
C PRO A 147 3.09 43.65 1.42
N LEU A 148 3.19 44.97 1.21
CA LEU A 148 2.12 45.94 1.47
C LEU A 148 1.10 46.05 0.31
N GLU A 149 1.35 45.39 -0.81
CA GLU A 149 0.48 45.47 -1.98
C GLU A 149 -0.86 44.75 -1.73
N PRO A 150 -1.99 45.30 -2.22
CA PRO A 150 -3.30 44.66 -2.08
C PRO A 150 -3.37 43.28 -2.74
N LEU A 151 -4.37 42.48 -2.36
CA LEU A 151 -4.62 41.15 -2.93
C LEU A 151 -4.95 41.17 -4.44
N SER A 152 -5.26 42.33 -5.00
CA SER A 152 -5.45 42.54 -6.45
C SER A 152 -4.15 42.56 -7.25
N THR A 153 -2.99 42.62 -6.59
CA THR A 153 -1.68 42.65 -7.23
C THR A 153 -0.93 41.34 -6.96
N GLY A 154 -0.48 40.67 -8.01
CA GLY A 154 0.35 39.47 -7.96
C GLY A 154 -0.38 38.18 -7.62
N GLY A 155 0.35 37.08 -7.75
CA GLY A 155 -0.21 35.74 -7.63
C GLY A 155 0.81 34.61 -7.46
N ILE A 156 0.28 33.39 -7.39
CA ILE A 156 1.00 32.16 -7.10
C ILE A 156 1.30 31.32 -8.35
N LYS A 157 1.21 31.91 -9.56
CA LYS A 157 1.49 31.19 -10.81
C LYS A 157 2.86 30.53 -10.80
N HIS A 158 3.88 31.25 -10.33
CA HIS A 158 5.24 30.77 -10.16
C HIS A 158 5.29 29.53 -9.25
N ALA A 159 4.57 29.54 -8.13
CA ALA A 159 4.52 28.43 -7.19
C ALA A 159 3.80 27.18 -7.73
N ILE A 160 2.71 27.37 -8.49
CA ILE A 160 1.98 26.27 -9.14
C ILE A 160 2.89 25.58 -10.16
N ALA A 161 3.54 26.36 -11.03
CA ALA A 161 4.45 25.83 -12.03
C ALA A 161 5.66 25.14 -11.39
N GLY A 162 6.27 25.76 -10.37
CA GLY A 162 7.40 25.17 -9.64
C GLY A 162 7.05 23.80 -9.05
N THR A 163 5.91 23.69 -8.36
CA THR A 163 5.43 22.42 -7.81
C THR A 163 5.28 21.34 -8.88
N LEU A 164 4.67 21.67 -10.02
CA LEU A 164 4.42 20.72 -11.10
C LEU A 164 5.71 20.28 -11.80
N ILE A 165 6.67 21.19 -11.98
CA ILE A 165 7.96 20.89 -12.61
C ILE A 165 8.81 20.04 -11.66
N GLU A 166 8.95 20.42 -10.39
CA GLU A 166 9.70 19.68 -9.37
C GLU A 166 9.19 18.26 -9.21
N ILE A 167 7.87 18.08 -9.06
CA ILE A 167 7.30 16.74 -8.90
C ILE A 167 7.46 15.91 -10.18
N THR A 168 7.37 16.53 -11.36
CA THR A 168 7.57 15.83 -12.63
C THR A 168 8.99 15.29 -12.74
N ILE A 169 10.00 16.11 -12.42
CA ILE A 169 11.41 15.69 -12.35
C ILE A 169 11.56 14.55 -11.36
N ALA A 170 10.98 14.69 -10.16
CA ALA A 170 11.07 13.68 -9.13
C ALA A 170 10.45 12.35 -9.56
N LEU A 171 9.30 12.38 -10.25
CA LEU A 171 8.62 11.19 -10.74
C LEU A 171 9.37 10.49 -11.88
N ILE A 172 9.94 11.26 -12.81
CA ILE A 172 10.72 10.73 -13.93
C ILE A 172 11.90 9.89 -13.41
N ILE A 173 12.53 10.31 -12.30
CA ILE A 173 13.65 9.60 -11.70
C ILE A 173 13.16 8.46 -10.80
N THR A 174 12.22 8.77 -9.91
CA THR A 174 11.87 7.89 -8.80
C THR A 174 10.98 6.73 -9.21
N VAL A 175 10.04 6.92 -10.14
CA VAL A 175 9.12 5.85 -10.54
C VAL A 175 9.87 4.72 -11.24
N PRO A 176 10.72 4.96 -12.26
CA PRO A 176 11.49 3.88 -12.88
C PRO A 176 12.45 3.22 -11.88
N ALA A 177 13.23 4.00 -11.13
CA ALA A 177 14.20 3.48 -10.18
C ALA A 177 13.52 2.63 -9.08
N GLY A 178 12.40 3.13 -8.54
CA GLY A 178 11.65 2.47 -7.48
C GLY A 178 10.99 1.18 -7.94
N LEU A 179 10.38 1.17 -9.13
CA LEU A 179 9.74 -0.03 -9.69
C LEU A 179 10.77 -1.09 -10.05
N VAL A 180 11.90 -0.71 -10.67
CA VAL A 180 12.99 -1.65 -10.99
C VAL A 180 13.56 -2.27 -9.72
N CYS A 181 13.81 -1.47 -8.67
CA CYS A 181 14.27 -1.98 -7.38
C CYS A 181 13.25 -2.92 -6.74
N ALA A 182 11.95 -2.59 -6.74
CA ALA A 182 10.91 -3.45 -6.21
C ALA A 182 10.78 -4.78 -6.96
N VAL A 183 10.93 -4.78 -8.29
CA VAL A 183 10.99 -5.99 -9.11
C VAL A 183 12.22 -6.82 -8.73
N PHE A 184 13.39 -6.20 -8.63
CA PHE A 184 14.63 -6.86 -8.22
C PHE A 184 14.47 -7.56 -6.84
N LEU A 185 13.89 -6.87 -5.87
CA LEU A 185 13.65 -7.38 -4.51
C LEU A 185 12.68 -8.58 -4.46
N ASN A 186 11.85 -8.77 -5.50
CA ASN A 186 10.88 -9.86 -5.60
C ASN A 186 11.39 -11.05 -6.41
N GLU A 187 12.11 -10.78 -7.51
CA GLU A 187 12.47 -11.81 -8.48
C GLU A 187 13.87 -12.39 -8.26
N VAL A 188 14.71 -11.70 -7.48
CA VAL A 188 16.07 -12.14 -7.14
C VAL A 188 16.17 -12.45 -5.65
N PRO A 189 15.89 -13.69 -5.22
CA PRO A 189 16.10 -14.09 -3.84
C PRO A 189 17.60 -14.12 -3.50
N GLY A 190 18.00 -13.60 -2.34
CA GLY A 190 19.40 -13.65 -1.91
C GLY A 190 19.73 -12.79 -0.70
N ARG A 191 20.99 -12.89 -0.23
CA ARG A 191 21.54 -12.02 0.84
C ARG A 191 21.57 -10.55 0.42
N PHE A 192 21.87 -10.29 -0.85
CA PHE A 192 21.90 -8.93 -1.39
C PHE A 192 20.51 -8.28 -1.42
N ALA A 193 19.45 -9.00 -1.81
CA ALA A 193 18.08 -8.47 -1.75
C ALA A 193 17.62 -8.15 -0.31
N ARG A 194 18.05 -8.95 0.69
CA ARG A 194 17.82 -8.63 2.11
C ARG A 194 18.56 -7.36 2.53
N PHE A 195 19.82 -7.22 2.11
CA PHE A 195 20.62 -6.02 2.39
C PHE A 195 20.01 -4.76 1.77
N VAL A 196 19.62 -4.79 0.48
CA VAL A 196 18.96 -3.67 -0.19
C VAL A 196 17.65 -3.31 0.49
N ARG A 197 16.86 -4.31 0.91
CA ARG A 197 15.63 -4.08 1.69
C ARG A 197 15.92 -3.36 3.00
N THR A 198 16.95 -3.76 3.74
CA THR A 198 17.36 -3.08 4.98
C THR A 198 17.78 -1.64 4.71
N ILE A 199 18.50 -1.34 3.61
CA ILE A 199 18.83 0.04 3.23
C ILE A 199 17.56 0.84 2.95
N VAL A 200 16.64 0.30 2.15
CA VAL A 200 15.37 0.98 1.81
C VAL A 200 14.54 1.27 3.06
N GLU A 201 14.50 0.33 4.01
CA GLU A 201 13.84 0.52 5.30
C GLU A 201 14.54 1.60 6.14
N ALA A 202 15.88 1.60 6.19
CA ALA A 202 16.65 2.64 6.88
C ALA A 202 16.45 4.04 6.28
N MET A 203 16.31 4.14 4.94
CA MET A 203 16.03 5.42 4.27
C MET A 203 14.72 6.05 4.73
N THR A 204 13.71 5.26 5.13
CA THR A 204 12.44 5.80 5.65
C THR A 204 12.55 6.42 7.04
N ALA A 205 13.64 6.16 7.77
CA ALA A 205 13.89 6.75 9.08
C ALA A 205 14.61 8.11 8.99
N LEU A 206 15.15 8.47 7.82
CA LEU A 206 15.86 9.72 7.63
C LEU A 206 14.89 10.91 7.71
N PRO A 207 15.21 11.95 8.51
CA PRO A 207 14.44 13.19 8.50
C PRO A 207 14.42 13.83 7.11
N SER A 208 13.29 14.44 6.73
CA SER A 208 13.12 15.00 5.37
C SER A 208 14.12 16.11 5.03
N ILE A 209 14.54 16.89 6.03
CA ILE A 209 15.56 17.93 5.86
C ILE A 209 16.94 17.35 5.50
N VAL A 210 17.25 16.13 5.95
CA VAL A 210 18.55 15.49 5.68
C VAL A 210 18.68 15.13 4.20
N ALA A 211 17.59 14.72 3.54
CA ALA A 211 17.58 14.51 2.09
C ALA A 211 17.84 15.81 1.32
N GLY A 212 17.26 16.93 1.77
CA GLY A 212 17.57 18.25 1.23
C GLY A 212 19.04 18.62 1.42
N LEU A 213 19.57 18.42 2.62
CA LEU A 213 20.96 18.78 2.96
C LEU A 213 21.96 17.93 2.16
N PHE A 214 21.64 16.66 1.93
CA PHE A 214 22.45 15.78 1.08
C PHE A 214 22.54 16.34 -0.34
N ILE A 215 21.42 16.73 -0.95
CA ILE A 215 21.42 17.31 -2.30
C ILE A 215 22.09 18.68 -2.32
N TYR A 216 21.88 19.50 -1.30
CA TYR A 216 22.57 20.78 -1.17
C TYR A 216 24.10 20.61 -1.14
N ALA A 217 24.61 19.73 -0.26
CA ALA A 217 26.04 19.50 -0.14
C ALA A 217 26.65 18.87 -1.41
N THR A 218 25.96 17.92 -2.04
CA THR A 218 26.50 17.19 -3.19
C THR A 218 26.28 17.90 -4.52
N VAL A 219 25.05 18.30 -4.83
CA VAL A 219 24.71 18.87 -6.13
C VAL A 219 25.03 20.35 -6.20
N ILE A 220 24.69 21.12 -5.15
CA ILE A 220 24.88 22.57 -5.16
C ILE A 220 26.34 22.91 -4.83
N LEU A 221 26.85 22.48 -3.67
CA LEU A 221 28.20 22.87 -3.23
C LEU A 221 29.32 22.12 -3.98
N THR A 222 29.19 20.81 -4.19
CA THR A 222 30.28 20.00 -4.79
C THR A 222 30.27 20.04 -6.31
N LEU A 223 29.10 19.91 -6.95
CA LEU A 223 28.97 19.95 -8.41
C LEU A 223 28.78 21.37 -8.98
N GLY A 224 28.56 22.37 -8.13
CA GLY A 224 28.43 23.77 -8.54
C GLY A 224 27.11 24.12 -9.23
N PHE A 225 26.06 23.31 -9.07
CA PHE A 225 24.74 23.66 -9.59
C PHE A 225 24.10 24.77 -8.74
N PRO A 226 23.31 25.67 -9.33
CA PRO A 226 22.55 26.65 -8.56
C PRO A 226 21.37 26.00 -7.83
N GLU A 227 20.89 26.69 -6.80
CA GLU A 227 19.55 26.45 -6.24
C GLU A 227 18.51 26.59 -7.36
N SER A 228 17.74 25.54 -7.57
CA SER A 228 16.91 25.41 -8.76
C SER A 228 15.85 24.31 -8.59
N GLY A 229 14.85 24.33 -9.47
CA GLY A 229 13.82 23.29 -9.53
C GLY A 229 14.36 21.87 -9.73
N PHE A 230 15.48 21.72 -10.41
CA PHE A 230 16.15 20.45 -10.62
C PHE A 230 16.76 19.92 -9.33
N ALA A 231 17.46 20.77 -8.56
CA ALA A 231 17.99 20.40 -7.24
C ALA A 231 16.86 20.01 -6.28
N ALA A 232 15.76 20.78 -6.26
CA ALA A 232 14.58 20.43 -5.49
C ALA A 232 13.94 19.10 -5.92
N GLY A 233 13.80 18.86 -7.23
CA GLY A 233 13.32 17.59 -7.77
C GLY A 233 14.20 16.38 -7.39
N LEU A 234 15.52 16.54 -7.33
CA LEU A 234 16.44 15.52 -6.82
C LEU A 234 16.23 15.24 -5.34
N ALA A 235 16.05 16.28 -4.52
CA ALA A 235 15.82 16.13 -3.08
C ALA A 235 14.49 15.43 -2.80
N LEU A 236 13.43 15.80 -3.53
CA LEU A 236 12.14 15.09 -3.51
C LEU A 236 12.28 13.64 -3.96
N SER A 237 13.13 13.36 -4.96
CA SER A 237 13.37 11.99 -5.42
C SER A 237 13.94 11.09 -4.33
N VAL A 238 14.94 11.58 -3.58
CA VAL A 238 15.55 10.84 -2.47
C VAL A 238 14.52 10.45 -1.42
N MET A 239 13.59 11.36 -1.10
CA MET A 239 12.50 11.14 -0.14
C MET A 239 11.41 10.18 -0.66
N MET A 240 11.03 10.32 -1.91
CA MET A 240 9.96 9.51 -2.52
C MET A 240 10.39 8.08 -2.83
N LEU A 241 11.68 7.85 -3.10
CA LEU A 241 12.23 6.57 -3.52
C LEU A 241 11.92 5.41 -2.56
N PRO A 242 12.23 5.47 -1.26
CA PRO A 242 11.97 4.34 -0.37
C PRO A 242 10.48 4.04 -0.21
N ILE A 243 9.61 5.06 -0.32
CA ILE A 243 8.15 4.90 -0.25
C ILE A 243 7.66 4.10 -1.46
N ILE A 244 8.07 4.50 -2.66
CA ILE A 244 7.67 3.82 -3.91
C ILE A 244 8.21 2.39 -3.96
N ILE A 245 9.47 2.17 -3.54
CA ILE A 245 10.06 0.83 -3.49
C ILE A 245 9.26 -0.07 -2.55
N ARG A 246 9.03 0.37 -1.31
CA ARG A 246 8.36 -0.46 -0.30
C ARG A 246 6.93 -0.77 -0.69
N ALA A 247 6.17 0.24 -1.13
CA ALA A 247 4.78 0.04 -1.55
C ALA A 247 4.69 -0.88 -2.77
N SER A 248 5.61 -0.73 -3.74
CA SER A 248 5.65 -1.58 -4.94
C SER A 248 6.06 -3.01 -4.62
N ASP A 249 7.01 -3.20 -3.71
CA ASP A 249 7.45 -4.53 -3.26
C ASP A 249 6.30 -5.31 -2.61
N VAL A 250 5.53 -4.66 -1.72
CA VAL A 250 4.35 -5.27 -1.11
C VAL A 250 3.33 -5.67 -2.18
N VAL A 251 3.08 -4.80 -3.17
CA VAL A 251 2.15 -5.09 -4.26
C VAL A 251 2.60 -6.27 -5.12
N ILE A 252 3.88 -6.34 -5.49
CA ILE A 252 4.39 -7.42 -6.34
C ILE A 252 4.34 -8.78 -5.61
N ARG A 253 4.53 -8.79 -4.29
CA ARG A 253 4.39 -10.00 -3.45
C ARG A 253 2.97 -10.59 -3.48
N LEU A 254 1.95 -9.77 -3.72
CA LEU A 254 0.56 -10.22 -3.80
C LEU A 254 0.26 -11.02 -5.08
N VAL A 255 1.14 -10.97 -6.09
CA VAL A 255 0.95 -11.77 -7.31
C VAL A 255 1.14 -13.26 -6.97
N PRO A 256 0.16 -14.13 -7.25
CA PRO A 256 0.25 -15.56 -6.94
C PRO A 256 1.48 -16.22 -7.58
N GLY A 257 2.17 -17.06 -6.82
CA GLY A 257 3.32 -17.84 -7.30
C GLY A 257 2.99 -18.75 -8.48
N THR A 258 1.78 -19.31 -8.50
CA THR A 258 1.29 -20.21 -9.56
C THR A 258 1.30 -19.57 -10.95
N LEU A 259 1.07 -18.26 -11.06
CA LEU A 259 1.17 -17.55 -12.34
C LEU A 259 2.62 -17.46 -12.84
N ARG A 260 3.58 -17.32 -11.93
CA ARG A 260 5.02 -17.31 -12.26
C ARG A 260 5.47 -18.70 -12.69
N GLU A 261 5.10 -19.73 -11.94
CA GLU A 261 5.42 -21.13 -12.23
C GLU A 261 4.84 -21.59 -13.58
N ALA A 262 3.58 -21.24 -13.87
CA ALA A 262 2.97 -21.54 -15.17
C ALA A 262 3.71 -20.85 -16.33
N ALA A 263 4.15 -19.60 -16.15
CA ALA A 263 4.95 -18.90 -17.16
C ALA A 263 6.31 -19.58 -17.38
N TYR A 264 6.97 -20.02 -16.31
CA TYR A 264 8.24 -20.76 -16.40
C TYR A 264 8.07 -22.12 -17.07
N ALA A 265 6.97 -22.83 -16.79
CA ALA A 265 6.64 -24.09 -17.44
C ALA A 265 6.42 -23.95 -18.96
N MET A 266 5.95 -22.78 -19.43
CA MET A 266 5.85 -22.45 -20.86
C MET A 266 7.20 -22.08 -21.51
N GLY A 267 8.33 -22.23 -20.81
CA GLY A 267 9.67 -21.91 -21.32
C GLY A 267 9.98 -20.41 -21.40
N THR A 268 9.24 -19.57 -20.67
CA THR A 268 9.52 -18.12 -20.65
C THR A 268 10.67 -17.80 -19.69
N SER A 269 11.50 -16.81 -20.05
CA SER A 269 12.55 -16.32 -19.15
C SER A 269 11.98 -15.42 -18.07
N ARG A 270 12.67 -15.31 -16.92
CA ARG A 270 12.26 -14.44 -15.78
C ARG A 270 11.88 -13.03 -16.19
N TRP A 271 12.70 -12.40 -17.04
CA TRP A 271 12.40 -11.06 -17.56
C TRP A 271 11.08 -11.01 -18.35
N ARG A 272 10.81 -12.01 -19.21
CA ARG A 272 9.53 -12.06 -19.95
C ARG A 272 8.36 -12.29 -19.01
N THR A 273 8.51 -13.16 -18.00
CA THR A 273 7.50 -13.40 -16.97
C THR A 273 7.17 -12.12 -16.21
N VAL A 274 8.19 -11.34 -15.83
CA VAL A 274 8.00 -10.05 -15.16
C VAL A 274 7.19 -9.08 -16.03
N TRP A 275 7.62 -8.87 -17.27
CA TRP A 275 6.99 -7.90 -18.17
C TRP A 275 5.58 -8.28 -18.61
N HIS A 276 5.31 -9.57 -18.83
CA HIS A 276 4.05 -10.02 -19.43
C HIS A 276 3.06 -10.60 -18.41
N VAL A 277 3.51 -11.00 -17.23
CA VAL A 277 2.67 -11.63 -16.20
C VAL A 277 2.66 -10.81 -14.93
N VAL A 278 3.81 -10.56 -14.31
CA VAL A 278 3.87 -9.94 -12.97
C VAL A 278 3.46 -8.47 -13.00
N LEU A 279 4.12 -7.62 -13.80
CA LEU A 279 3.83 -6.19 -13.88
C LEU A 279 2.39 -5.90 -14.34
N PRO A 280 1.85 -6.57 -15.39
CA PRO A 280 0.46 -6.36 -15.79
C PRO A 280 -0.56 -6.80 -14.73
N THR A 281 -0.27 -7.87 -13.98
CA THR A 281 -1.12 -8.33 -12.89
C THR A 281 -1.09 -7.36 -11.70
N ALA A 282 0.08 -6.79 -11.40
CA ALA A 282 0.28 -5.85 -10.30
C ALA A 282 -0.09 -4.38 -10.63
N ARG A 283 -0.37 -4.05 -11.90
CA ARG A 283 -0.44 -2.66 -12.41
C ARG A 283 -1.28 -1.69 -11.58
N SER A 284 -2.45 -2.11 -11.09
CA SER A 284 -3.36 -1.23 -10.34
C SER A 284 -2.84 -0.96 -8.93
N GLY A 285 -2.19 -1.97 -8.33
CA GLY A 285 -1.50 -1.82 -7.06
C GLY A 285 -0.26 -0.95 -7.22
N LEU A 286 0.50 -1.13 -8.30
CA LEU A 286 1.70 -0.33 -8.60
C LEU A 286 1.33 1.13 -8.85
N ALA A 287 0.24 1.40 -9.57
CA ALA A 287 -0.28 2.75 -9.72
C ALA A 287 -0.62 3.37 -8.35
N THR A 288 -1.25 2.61 -7.45
CA THR A 288 -1.54 3.08 -6.09
C THR A 288 -0.26 3.33 -5.29
N ALA A 289 0.74 2.46 -5.40
CA ALA A 289 2.05 2.63 -4.76
C ALA A 289 2.76 3.91 -5.20
N VAL A 290 2.76 4.18 -6.52
CA VAL A 290 3.30 5.44 -7.07
C VAL A 290 2.52 6.63 -6.54
N ILE A 291 1.18 6.60 -6.61
CA ILE A 291 0.31 7.68 -6.12
C ILE A 291 0.59 8.00 -4.65
N LEU A 292 0.74 6.99 -3.78
CA LEU A 292 1.04 7.20 -2.37
C LEU A 292 2.40 7.89 -2.16
N GLY A 293 3.42 7.51 -2.93
CA GLY A 293 4.72 8.17 -2.91
C GLY A 293 4.66 9.60 -3.42
N THR A 294 3.96 9.84 -4.53
CA THR A 294 3.74 11.17 -5.10
C THR A 294 3.00 12.10 -4.14
N ALA A 295 1.93 11.60 -3.52
CA ALA A 295 1.13 12.37 -2.57
C ALA A 295 1.96 12.83 -1.37
N ARG A 296 2.92 12.01 -0.91
CA ARG A 296 3.87 12.43 0.11
C ARG A 296 4.80 13.53 -0.42
N GLY A 297 5.42 13.31 -1.59
CA GLY A 297 6.41 14.22 -2.17
C GLY A 297 5.88 15.62 -2.50
N ILE A 298 4.68 15.75 -3.09
CA ILE A 298 4.10 17.05 -3.46
C ILE A 298 3.92 17.97 -2.25
N GLY A 299 3.65 17.40 -1.08
CA GLY A 299 3.44 18.15 0.16
C GLY A 299 4.70 18.36 1.00
N GLU A 300 5.89 17.96 0.53
CA GLU A 300 7.13 18.15 1.28
C GLU A 300 7.63 19.60 1.15
N THR A 301 8.01 20.20 2.28
CA THR A 301 8.56 21.56 2.32
C THR A 301 10.03 21.57 2.73
N SER A 302 10.42 20.71 3.68
CA SER A 302 11.75 20.68 4.27
C SER A 302 12.90 20.47 3.26
N PRO A 303 12.87 19.47 2.35
CA PRO A 303 13.97 19.29 1.41
C PRO A 303 14.06 20.43 0.38
N VAL A 304 12.92 20.99 0.00
CA VAL A 304 12.81 22.05 -1.01
C VAL A 304 13.29 23.40 -0.47
N LEU A 305 13.06 23.67 0.82
CA LEU A 305 13.44 24.92 1.49
C LEU A 305 14.91 25.34 1.28
N ILE A 306 15.81 24.36 1.15
CA ILE A 306 17.26 24.59 1.01
C ILE A 306 17.79 24.21 -0.38
N THR A 307 16.95 23.79 -1.31
CA THR A 307 17.40 23.33 -2.65
C THR A 307 16.75 24.08 -3.80
N ALA A 308 15.51 24.54 -3.65
CA ALA A 308 14.79 25.32 -4.66
C ALA A 308 15.18 26.81 -4.69
N GLY A 309 15.69 27.33 -3.57
CA GLY A 309 15.79 28.77 -3.34
C GLY A 309 14.42 29.44 -3.16
N PHE A 310 14.40 30.76 -3.03
CA PHE A 310 13.17 31.55 -2.93
C PHE A 310 13.20 32.76 -3.88
N GLY A 311 12.23 32.82 -4.79
CA GLY A 311 12.11 33.88 -5.79
C GLY A 311 10.64 34.23 -6.05
N ALA A 312 10.37 35.52 -6.29
CA ALA A 312 9.02 36.03 -6.54
C ALA A 312 8.60 35.95 -8.03
N GLU A 313 9.57 35.75 -8.92
CA GLU A 313 9.36 35.74 -10.37
C GLU A 313 8.95 34.36 -10.88
N PHE A 314 8.18 34.35 -11.96
CA PHE A 314 7.90 33.12 -12.69
C PHE A 314 9.16 32.61 -13.42
N ASN A 315 9.62 31.42 -13.04
CA ASN A 315 10.69 30.70 -13.71
C ASN A 315 10.17 29.38 -14.30
N ALA A 316 10.41 29.17 -15.59
CA ALA A 316 10.08 27.92 -16.29
C ALA A 316 11.30 27.00 -16.52
N ASN A 317 12.51 27.50 -16.29
CA ASN A 317 13.73 26.72 -16.44
C ASN A 317 14.04 26.01 -15.12
N ALA A 318 14.01 24.67 -15.14
CA ALA A 318 14.31 23.90 -13.94
C ALA A 318 15.80 23.90 -13.54
N PHE A 319 16.71 24.31 -14.43
CA PHE A 319 18.16 24.20 -14.20
C PHE A 319 18.82 25.52 -13.81
N SER A 320 18.12 26.64 -13.94
CA SER A 320 18.60 27.96 -13.54
C SER A 320 17.57 28.63 -12.66
N ASP A 321 18.05 29.54 -11.81
CA ASP A 321 17.25 30.42 -10.96
C ASP A 321 16.36 29.71 -9.92
N PRO A 322 16.03 30.39 -8.81
CA PRO A 322 15.14 29.82 -7.82
C PRO A 322 13.77 29.47 -8.40
N MET A 323 13.20 28.35 -7.95
CA MET A 323 11.87 27.91 -8.38
C MET A 323 11.05 27.49 -7.17
N VAL A 324 10.14 28.34 -6.73
CA VAL A 324 9.37 28.13 -5.51
C VAL A 324 8.25 27.12 -5.76
N SER A 325 8.02 26.22 -4.80
CA SER A 325 6.86 25.32 -4.78
C SER A 325 5.72 25.87 -3.90
N LEU A 326 4.49 25.39 -4.10
CA LEU A 326 3.31 25.79 -3.34
C LEU A 326 3.45 25.55 -1.83
N PRO A 327 4.00 24.41 -1.34
CA PRO A 327 4.26 24.25 0.09
C PRO A 327 5.24 25.30 0.64
N LEU A 328 6.32 25.58 -0.11
CA LEU A 328 7.32 26.57 0.28
C LEU A 328 6.75 27.99 0.28
N ALA A 329 5.97 28.35 -0.75
CA ALA A 329 5.26 29.61 -0.83
C ALA A 329 4.28 29.77 0.34
N ALA A 330 3.48 28.74 0.65
CA ALA A 330 2.54 28.78 1.77
C ALA A 330 3.28 29.06 3.10
N LEU A 331 4.39 28.36 3.35
CA LEU A 331 5.19 28.57 4.55
C LEU A 331 5.75 30.00 4.61
N LYS A 332 6.41 30.46 3.54
CA LYS A 332 7.07 31.78 3.53
C LYS A 332 6.12 32.96 3.57
N LEU A 333 4.94 32.81 2.98
CA LEU A 333 3.91 33.85 2.99
C LEU A 333 3.18 33.94 4.34
N VAL A 334 2.93 32.80 5.01
CA VAL A 334 2.29 32.78 6.35
C VAL A 334 3.24 33.23 7.46
N GLU A 335 4.56 33.07 7.29
CA GLU A 335 5.58 33.60 8.21
C GLU A 335 5.60 35.15 8.25
N SER A 336 5.02 35.81 7.25
CA SER A 336 4.97 37.28 7.19
C SER A 336 4.01 37.84 8.24
N PRO A 337 4.33 38.99 8.88
CA PRO A 337 3.41 39.67 9.79
C PRO A 337 2.24 40.36 9.07
N GLU A 338 2.30 40.51 7.74
CA GLU A 338 1.33 41.28 6.96
C GLU A 338 0.08 40.46 6.63
N PRO A 339 -1.15 40.91 6.99
CA PRO A 339 -2.38 40.15 6.77
C PRO A 339 -2.63 39.73 5.32
N ASN A 340 -2.25 40.56 4.35
CA ASN A 340 -2.39 40.24 2.93
C ASN A 340 -1.47 39.09 2.50
N MET A 341 -0.25 39.02 3.05
CA MET A 341 0.70 37.94 2.78
C MET A 341 0.23 36.62 3.42
N ILE A 342 -0.28 36.69 4.65
CA ILE A 342 -0.89 35.54 5.32
C ILE A 342 -2.05 34.99 4.48
N ALA A 343 -2.94 35.87 3.99
CA ALA A 343 -4.05 35.47 3.13
C ALA A 343 -3.59 34.82 1.81
N ARG A 344 -2.54 35.36 1.15
CA ARG A 344 -1.92 34.73 -0.04
C ARG A 344 -1.34 33.36 0.29
N GLY A 345 -0.69 33.21 1.44
CA GLY A 345 -0.12 31.94 1.91
C GLY A 345 -1.16 30.85 2.14
N PHE A 346 -2.26 31.17 2.82
CA PHE A 346 -3.40 30.25 2.94
C PHE A 346 -4.08 29.98 1.59
N GLY A 347 -4.12 30.96 0.68
CA GLY A 347 -4.54 30.75 -0.71
C GLY A 347 -3.64 29.77 -1.47
N ALA A 348 -2.33 29.82 -1.27
CA ALA A 348 -1.36 28.89 -1.85
C ALA A 348 -1.55 27.47 -1.29
N ALA A 349 -1.74 27.35 0.03
CA ALA A 349 -2.04 26.07 0.68
C ALA A 349 -3.38 25.47 0.20
N ALA A 350 -4.43 26.29 0.06
CA ALA A 350 -5.71 25.85 -0.49
C ALA A 350 -5.57 25.38 -1.95
N THR A 351 -4.78 26.10 -2.74
CA THR A 351 -4.49 25.72 -4.14
C THR A 351 -3.72 24.41 -4.20
N LEU A 352 -2.74 24.19 -3.32
CA LEU A 352 -2.02 22.93 -3.19
C LEU A 352 -2.97 21.76 -2.93
N LEU A 353 -3.96 21.90 -2.03
CA LEU A 353 -4.96 20.87 -1.77
C LEU A 353 -5.75 20.52 -3.04
N VAL A 354 -6.18 21.53 -3.81
CA VAL A 354 -6.90 21.33 -5.07
C VAL A 354 -6.01 20.67 -6.12
N VAL A 355 -4.76 21.10 -6.27
CA VAL A 355 -3.78 20.52 -7.21
C VAL A 355 -3.49 19.07 -6.86
N VAL A 356 -3.25 18.75 -5.58
CA VAL A 356 -3.03 17.37 -5.12
C VAL A 356 -4.26 16.52 -5.40
N LEU A 357 -5.46 17.02 -5.10
CA LEU A 357 -6.70 16.30 -5.40
C LEU A 357 -6.85 16.04 -6.91
N ALA A 358 -6.61 17.05 -7.75
CA ALA A 358 -6.69 16.92 -9.21
C ALA A 358 -5.68 15.90 -9.73
N LEU A 359 -4.41 15.99 -9.33
CA LEU A 359 -3.36 15.03 -9.68
C LEU A 359 -3.71 13.62 -9.21
N PHE A 360 -4.28 13.48 -8.01
CA PHE A 360 -4.74 12.21 -7.48
C PHE A 360 -5.86 11.60 -8.33
N VAL A 361 -6.89 12.39 -8.68
CA VAL A 361 -7.98 11.94 -9.55
C VAL A 361 -7.46 11.52 -10.92
N VAL A 362 -6.59 12.32 -11.53
CA VAL A 362 -5.97 12.03 -12.83
C VAL A 362 -5.15 10.74 -12.75
N ALA A 363 -4.24 10.62 -11.79
CA ALA A 363 -3.41 9.43 -11.61
C ALA A 363 -4.24 8.17 -11.33
N ARG A 364 -5.29 8.28 -10.49
CA ARG A 364 -6.21 7.18 -10.20
C ARG A 364 -6.99 6.75 -11.43
N SER A 365 -7.37 7.69 -12.29
CA SER A 365 -8.09 7.41 -13.54
C SER A 365 -7.22 6.68 -14.56
N ILE A 366 -5.94 7.05 -14.66
CA ILE A 366 -4.94 6.43 -15.55
C ILE A 366 -4.52 5.05 -15.04
N GLY A 367 -4.30 4.91 -13.73
CA GLY A 367 -3.89 3.64 -13.08
C GLY A 367 -4.89 2.49 -13.21
N GLY A 368 -6.11 2.79 -13.67
CA GLY A 368 -7.12 1.80 -13.99
C GLY A 368 -7.72 1.09 -12.77
N ARG A 369 -8.68 0.21 -13.06
CA ARG A 369 -9.31 -0.68 -12.06
C ARG A 369 -8.54 -2.00 -11.98
N GLY A 370 -8.62 -2.64 -10.81
CA GLY A 370 -7.89 -3.87 -10.51
C GLY A 370 -8.14 -4.99 -11.54
N PRO A 371 -7.22 -5.95 -11.67
CA PRO A 371 -7.41 -7.13 -12.54
C PRO A 371 -8.76 -7.79 -12.26
N GLY A 372 -9.56 -8.03 -13.30
CA GLY A 372 -10.90 -8.64 -13.20
C GLY A 372 -12.08 -7.66 -13.15
N GLN A 373 -11.86 -6.38 -12.83
CA GLN A 373 -12.92 -5.36 -12.90
C GLN A 373 -12.95 -4.68 -14.27
N LEU A 374 -13.65 -5.30 -15.21
CA LEU A 374 -13.88 -4.75 -16.54
C LEU A 374 -14.92 -3.62 -16.47
N THR A 375 -14.69 -2.50 -17.15
CA THR A 375 -15.73 -1.48 -17.34
C THR A 375 -16.93 -2.10 -18.05
N ARG A 376 -18.16 -1.61 -17.82
CA ARG A 376 -19.37 -2.10 -18.52
C ARG A 376 -19.16 -2.23 -20.05
N ARG A 377 -18.47 -1.25 -20.66
CA ARG A 377 -18.07 -1.28 -22.08
C ARG A 377 -17.10 -2.43 -22.43
N GLN A 378 -16.11 -2.69 -21.58
CA GLN A 378 -15.11 -3.76 -21.79
C GLN A 378 -15.72 -5.15 -21.55
N GLN A 379 -16.58 -5.28 -20.54
CA GLN A 379 -17.33 -6.52 -20.28
C GLN A 379 -18.25 -6.83 -21.46
N HIS A 380 -18.97 -5.83 -21.99
CA HIS A 380 -19.80 -6.01 -23.18
C HIS A 380 -18.97 -6.45 -24.41
N ARG A 381 -17.83 -5.80 -24.68
CA ARG A 381 -16.92 -6.22 -25.77
C ARG A 381 -16.43 -7.66 -25.60
N ARG A 382 -16.07 -8.08 -24.39
CA ARG A 382 -15.65 -9.47 -24.11
C ARG A 382 -16.79 -10.47 -24.29
N VAL A 383 -17.99 -10.15 -23.84
CA VAL A 383 -19.17 -11.00 -24.03
C VAL A 383 -19.48 -11.15 -25.53
N VAL A 384 -19.39 -10.08 -26.30
CA VAL A 384 -19.58 -10.12 -27.76
C VAL A 384 -18.49 -10.96 -28.44
N ALA A 385 -17.22 -10.79 -28.05
CA ALA A 385 -16.13 -11.61 -28.58
C ALA A 385 -16.31 -13.10 -28.22
N SER A 386 -16.65 -13.40 -26.97
CA SER A 386 -16.94 -14.76 -26.51
C SER A 386 -18.12 -15.39 -27.27
N ARG A 387 -19.18 -14.63 -27.56
CA ARG A 387 -20.30 -15.08 -28.41
C ARG A 387 -19.85 -15.37 -29.84
N LYS A 388 -18.97 -14.54 -30.42
CA LYS A 388 -18.40 -14.79 -31.76
C LYS A 388 -17.55 -16.06 -31.79
N ASP A 389 -16.72 -16.27 -30.77
CA ASP A 389 -15.88 -17.47 -30.66
C ASP A 389 -16.74 -18.72 -30.45
N ALA A 390 -17.77 -18.68 -29.60
CA ALA A 390 -18.70 -19.78 -29.41
C ALA A 390 -19.38 -20.20 -30.72
N ARG A 391 -19.82 -19.22 -31.53
CA ARG A 391 -20.38 -19.48 -32.87
C ARG A 391 -19.37 -20.09 -33.83
N ARG A 392 -18.09 -19.70 -33.76
CA ARG A 392 -17.01 -20.26 -34.59
C ARG A 392 -16.70 -21.71 -34.20
N PHE A 393 -16.78 -22.05 -32.91
CA PHE A 393 -16.59 -23.43 -32.46
C PHE A 393 -17.76 -24.31 -32.88
N SER A 394 -19.00 -23.86 -32.70
CA SER A 394 -20.18 -24.65 -33.09
C SER A 394 -20.22 -24.96 -34.60
N THR A 395 -19.84 -24.01 -35.46
CA THR A 395 -19.78 -24.27 -36.91
C THR A 395 -18.70 -25.28 -37.29
N ARG A 396 -17.57 -25.30 -36.58
CA ARG A 396 -16.53 -26.33 -36.75
C ARG A 396 -16.91 -27.69 -36.21
N THR A 397 -17.80 -27.78 -35.22
CA THR A 397 -18.27 -29.08 -34.70
C THR A 397 -19.32 -29.71 -35.62
N HIS A 398 -20.09 -28.89 -36.34
CA HIS A 398 -21.07 -29.38 -37.33
C HIS A 398 -20.45 -29.75 -38.68
N GLN A 399 -19.31 -29.15 -39.05
CA GLN A 399 -18.46 -29.68 -40.10
C GLN A 399 -17.70 -30.85 -39.48
N GLY A 400 -18.15 -32.09 -39.71
CA GLY A 400 -17.41 -33.28 -39.27
C GLY A 400 -15.92 -33.20 -39.68
N PRO A 401 -15.04 -34.02 -39.07
CA PRO A 401 -13.64 -34.08 -39.49
C PRO A 401 -13.62 -34.18 -41.02
N PRO A 402 -12.73 -33.44 -41.72
CA PRO A 402 -12.66 -33.50 -43.17
C PRO A 402 -12.63 -34.98 -43.56
N GLU A 403 -13.59 -35.42 -44.37
CA GLU A 403 -13.66 -36.81 -44.80
C GLU A 403 -12.29 -37.17 -45.37
N VAL A 404 -11.56 -38.00 -44.63
CA VAL A 404 -10.41 -38.69 -45.18
C VAL A 404 -11.03 -39.71 -46.13
N GLY A 405 -11.26 -39.29 -47.37
CA GLY A 405 -11.72 -40.17 -48.42
C GLY A 405 -10.81 -41.41 -48.48
N PRO A 406 -11.36 -42.60 -48.78
CA PRO A 406 -10.62 -43.86 -48.79
C PRO A 406 -9.71 -43.98 -50.02
N ASP A 407 -8.85 -42.99 -50.27
CA ASP A 407 -7.90 -43.01 -51.37
C ASP A 407 -6.51 -42.58 -50.88
N VAL A 408 -5.87 -43.49 -50.14
CA VAL A 408 -4.43 -43.45 -49.82
C VAL A 408 -3.75 -44.70 -50.39
N THR A 409 -4.17 -45.16 -51.56
CA THR A 409 -3.46 -46.23 -52.30
C THR A 409 -3.16 -45.88 -53.76
N SER A 410 -3.47 -44.68 -54.24
CA SER A 410 -3.01 -44.23 -55.55
C SER A 410 -1.68 -43.44 -55.41
N PRO A 411 -0.58 -43.85 -56.08
CA PRO A 411 0.67 -43.10 -56.05
C PRO A 411 0.43 -41.68 -56.59
N PRO A 412 1.19 -40.67 -56.14
CA PRO A 412 0.92 -39.29 -56.48
C PRO A 412 1.05 -39.10 -57.99
N ALA A 413 -0.08 -38.91 -58.68
CA ALA A 413 -0.09 -38.50 -60.08
C ALA A 413 0.70 -37.18 -60.23
N ALA A 414 1.61 -37.16 -61.20
CA ALA A 414 2.61 -36.15 -61.49
C ALA A 414 2.08 -34.73 -61.83
N GLY A 415 0.83 -34.40 -61.50
CA GLY A 415 0.19 -33.12 -61.81
C GLY A 415 0.29 -32.04 -60.72
N ARG A 416 0.69 -32.39 -59.48
CA ARG A 416 0.78 -31.38 -58.39
C ARG A 416 2.05 -30.54 -58.41
N LEU A 417 3.12 -31.02 -59.04
CA LEU A 417 4.36 -30.26 -59.23
C LEU A 417 4.20 -29.08 -60.22
N ALA A 418 3.25 -29.16 -61.16
CA ALA A 418 3.03 -28.09 -62.15
C ALA A 418 2.27 -26.87 -61.59
N ARG A 419 1.54 -26.99 -60.46
CA ARG A 419 0.83 -25.85 -59.84
C ARG A 419 1.66 -25.10 -58.81
N MET A 420 2.72 -25.69 -58.26
CA MET A 420 3.66 -24.99 -57.37
C MET A 420 4.62 -24.06 -58.12
N LEU A 421 4.74 -24.20 -59.45
CA LEU A 421 5.62 -23.37 -60.30
C LEU A 421 4.94 -22.14 -60.93
N ARG A 422 3.70 -21.81 -60.55
CA ARG A 422 2.92 -20.70 -61.18
C ARG A 422 2.22 -19.75 -60.20
N ALA A 423 2.80 -19.47 -59.04
CA ALA A 423 2.37 -18.33 -58.21
C ALA A 423 3.41 -17.19 -58.30
N PRO A 424 3.01 -15.96 -58.69
CA PRO A 424 3.92 -14.86 -58.99
C PRO A 424 4.56 -14.28 -57.72
N LEU A 425 5.83 -13.87 -57.86
CA LEU A 425 6.57 -13.03 -56.92
C LEU A 425 5.80 -11.73 -56.61
N GLY A 426 5.68 -11.38 -55.33
CA GLY A 426 5.14 -10.08 -54.94
C GLY A 426 5.14 -9.82 -53.42
N VAL A 427 6.19 -9.14 -52.97
CA VAL A 427 6.29 -8.32 -51.74
C VAL A 427 6.49 -9.06 -50.41
N LEU A 428 7.78 -9.30 -50.11
CA LEU A 428 8.34 -9.69 -48.83
C LEU A 428 9.15 -8.50 -48.28
N PHE A 429 8.73 -7.87 -47.18
CA PHE A 429 9.63 -7.04 -46.36
C PHE A 429 9.07 -6.84 -44.94
N VAL A 430 9.51 -7.68 -43.99
CA VAL A 430 9.83 -7.24 -42.62
C VAL A 430 11.08 -8.00 -42.17
N ARG A 431 12.14 -7.22 -41.97
CA ARG A 431 13.52 -7.59 -41.68
C ARG A 431 13.66 -8.06 -40.22
N ARG A 432 14.18 -9.27 -40.00
CA ARG A 432 14.75 -9.73 -38.70
C ARG A 432 16.28 -9.77 -38.82
N GLY A 433 16.97 -9.18 -37.85
CA GLY A 433 18.42 -9.35 -37.61
C GLY A 433 18.73 -10.58 -36.74
N PRO A 434 20.02 -10.97 -36.60
CA PRO A 434 20.43 -12.37 -36.71
C PRO A 434 20.61 -13.10 -35.37
N VAL A 435 20.40 -14.41 -35.42
CA VAL A 435 20.76 -15.38 -34.37
C VAL A 435 22.15 -15.92 -34.68
N GLY A 436 23.07 -15.79 -33.72
CA GLY A 436 24.40 -16.37 -33.74
C GLY A 436 24.40 -17.86 -33.44
N ALA A 437 25.43 -18.53 -33.95
CA ALA A 437 25.56 -19.96 -34.13
C ALA A 437 25.74 -20.79 -32.84
N GLY A 438 25.13 -21.99 -32.87
CA GLY A 438 25.79 -23.28 -32.66
C GLY A 438 26.62 -23.53 -31.40
N ARG A 439 26.14 -24.43 -30.54
CA ARG A 439 26.94 -25.59 -30.10
C ARG A 439 26.05 -26.71 -29.58
N ALA A 440 26.24 -27.89 -30.15
CA ALA A 440 25.62 -29.15 -29.77
C ALA A 440 26.47 -29.88 -28.73
N VAL A 441 25.86 -30.40 -27.66
CA VAL A 441 26.35 -31.56 -26.87
C VAL A 441 25.14 -32.19 -26.11
N PRO A 442 25.19 -33.44 -25.60
CA PRO A 442 24.30 -34.51 -26.03
C PRO A 442 23.26 -34.90 -24.97
N ARG A 443 22.23 -35.63 -25.43
CA ARG A 443 21.20 -36.27 -24.59
C ARG A 443 21.80 -37.46 -23.83
N ALA A 444 21.57 -37.50 -22.52
CA ALA A 444 21.65 -38.70 -21.70
C ALA A 444 20.26 -39.05 -21.15
N PRO A 445 19.87 -40.33 -21.08
CA PRO A 445 18.59 -40.74 -20.52
C PRO A 445 18.73 -40.96 -19.01
N TYR A 446 17.81 -40.44 -18.21
CA TYR A 446 17.63 -40.90 -16.83
C TYR A 446 16.15 -41.11 -16.57
N GLY A 447 15.77 -42.39 -16.55
CA GLY A 447 14.64 -42.88 -15.79
C GLY A 447 15.13 -43.43 -14.45
N ALA A 448 14.21 -43.39 -13.47
CA ALA A 448 14.24 -44.06 -12.17
C ALA A 448 15.29 -43.59 -11.14
N LEU A 449 14.81 -43.05 -10.01
CA LEU A 449 15.14 -43.49 -8.64
C LEU A 449 14.33 -42.62 -7.63
N TYR A 450 13.44 -43.30 -6.88
CA TYR A 450 12.85 -42.99 -5.56
C TYR A 450 12.15 -41.64 -5.32
N GLY A 451 10.99 -41.53 -4.66
CA GLY A 451 10.37 -42.42 -3.68
C GLY A 451 10.35 -41.75 -2.29
N ALA A 452 9.14 -41.61 -1.72
CA ALA A 452 8.81 -41.29 -0.33
C ALA A 452 8.89 -39.83 0.16
N GLY A 453 7.76 -39.32 0.66
CA GLY A 453 7.70 -38.03 1.37
C GLY A 453 6.32 -37.39 1.55
N ARG A 454 5.19 -38.13 1.53
CA ARG A 454 3.91 -37.59 2.01
C ARG A 454 3.90 -37.65 3.53
N ARG A 455 4.07 -36.50 4.18
CA ARG A 455 3.76 -36.31 5.60
C ARG A 455 2.25 -36.20 5.76
N GLU A 456 1.64 -37.25 6.28
CA GLU A 456 0.33 -37.19 6.92
C GLU A 456 0.43 -36.39 8.21
N VAL A 457 -0.34 -35.31 8.30
CA VAL A 457 -0.58 -34.58 9.54
C VAL A 457 -1.68 -35.33 10.28
N ARG A 458 -1.30 -36.08 11.33
CA ARG A 458 -2.26 -36.61 12.32
C ARG A 458 -2.76 -35.46 13.21
N PRO A 459 -4.08 -35.36 13.49
CA PRO A 459 -4.58 -34.52 14.56
C PRO A 459 -4.44 -35.26 15.89
N SER A 460 -3.73 -34.64 16.83
CA SER A 460 -3.56 -35.11 18.21
C SER A 460 -4.83 -34.82 19.00
N GLY A 461 -5.56 -35.88 19.37
CA GLY A 461 -6.66 -35.83 20.32
C GLY A 461 -6.18 -35.96 21.77
N GLU A 462 -6.92 -35.30 22.65
CA GLU A 462 -6.78 -35.25 24.10
C GLU A 462 -6.71 -36.62 24.79
N ARG A 463 -5.95 -36.70 25.87
CA ARG A 463 -6.29 -37.53 27.03
C ARG A 463 -6.17 -36.69 28.30
N ARG A 464 -7.30 -36.57 28.99
CA ARG A 464 -7.38 -36.22 30.42
C ARG A 464 -6.83 -37.38 31.25
N ALA A 465 -6.15 -37.04 32.35
CA ALA A 465 -6.13 -37.84 33.56
C ALA A 465 -5.99 -36.87 34.74
N SER A 466 -7.10 -36.73 35.48
CA SER A 466 -7.17 -36.24 36.84
C SER A 466 -7.01 -37.45 37.76
N ASP A 467 -6.12 -37.38 38.76
CA ASP A 467 -6.45 -37.90 40.09
C ASP A 467 -5.53 -37.33 41.18
N ASP A 468 -6.18 -37.09 42.32
CA ASP A 468 -5.70 -36.52 43.58
C ASP A 468 -4.52 -37.26 44.23
N ARG A 469 -3.67 -36.54 44.99
CA ARG A 469 -3.70 -36.54 46.48
C ARG A 469 -2.47 -35.88 47.14
N ALA A 470 -2.78 -35.07 48.15
CA ALA A 470 -2.13 -34.91 49.46
C ALA A 470 -0.81 -34.12 49.64
N GLY A 471 -0.86 -33.15 50.57
CA GLY A 471 0.22 -32.91 51.55
C GLY A 471 0.85 -31.51 51.60
N ALA A 472 0.35 -30.63 52.49
CA ALA A 472 1.07 -29.44 53.01
C ALA A 472 2.10 -29.84 54.10
N PRO A 473 2.78 -28.95 54.86
CA PRO A 473 3.37 -27.61 54.62
C PRO A 473 4.86 -27.50 55.11
N ALA A 474 5.44 -26.28 55.12
CA ALA A 474 6.36 -25.72 56.14
C ALA A 474 7.82 -25.30 55.78
N THR A 475 8.11 -24.02 56.05
CA THR A 475 9.26 -23.43 56.78
C THR A 475 10.73 -23.57 56.32
N ARG A 476 11.41 -22.42 56.10
CA ARG A 476 12.65 -21.91 56.78
C ARG A 476 13.31 -20.83 55.92
N SER A 477 13.35 -19.57 56.36
CA SER A 477 14.37 -18.92 57.21
C SER A 477 15.64 -18.46 56.48
N ALA A 478 15.72 -17.15 56.30
CA ALA A 478 16.88 -16.24 56.30
C ALA A 478 18.23 -16.77 56.79
N VAL A 479 19.33 -16.37 56.12
CA VAL A 479 20.60 -15.89 56.71
C VAL A 479 21.29 -14.87 55.76
N ARG A 480 21.74 -13.76 56.36
CA ARG A 480 22.55 -12.56 55.94
C ARG A 480 23.98 -12.90 55.43
N PRO A 481 24.96 -11.95 55.24
CA PRO A 481 25.02 -10.45 55.33
C PRO A 481 25.60 -9.82 54.03
N GLY A 482 25.83 -8.51 53.79
CA GLY A 482 26.12 -7.29 54.58
C GLY A 482 27.39 -6.62 54.01
N ILE A 483 27.56 -5.29 54.23
CA ILE A 483 28.60 -4.33 53.78
C ILE A 483 28.08 -3.44 52.62
N SER A 484 27.61 -2.19 52.75
CA SER A 484 27.89 -1.00 53.58
C SER A 484 29.01 -0.06 53.07
N LEU A 485 28.58 1.17 52.75
CA LEU A 485 29.30 2.47 52.80
C LEU A 485 30.27 2.72 51.63
N ARG A 486 30.25 3.87 50.94
CA ARG A 486 30.43 5.22 51.50
C ARG A 486 29.94 6.33 50.55
N LYS A 487 29.57 7.44 51.16
CA LYS A 487 29.03 8.70 50.64
C LYS A 487 30.12 9.79 50.79
N SER A 488 30.38 10.59 49.76
CA SER A 488 30.90 11.98 49.84
C SER A 488 30.58 12.67 48.50
N ALA A 489 29.69 13.66 48.37
CA ALA A 489 29.68 15.02 48.93
C ALA A 489 30.64 15.99 48.22
N GLN A 490 30.03 17.01 47.57
CA GLN A 490 30.52 18.37 47.20
C GLN A 490 31.69 18.48 46.20
N ASP A 491 31.72 19.42 45.24
CA ASP A 491 31.27 20.82 45.29
C ASP A 491 31.05 21.42 43.86
N PRO A 492 30.36 22.57 43.71
CA PRO A 492 30.11 23.27 42.44
C PRO A 492 31.01 24.50 42.20
N ARG A 493 30.96 25.03 40.96
CA ARG A 493 31.46 26.33 40.42
C ARG A 493 32.83 26.30 39.73
N SER A 494 32.88 26.64 38.43
CA SER A 494 33.29 27.96 37.88
C SER A 494 33.62 27.92 36.38
N SER A 495 33.02 28.86 35.62
CA SER A 495 33.56 29.60 34.46
C SER A 495 34.39 28.89 33.37
N SER A 496 33.81 28.84 32.15
CA SER A 496 34.32 29.52 30.94
C SER A 496 33.32 29.38 29.80
#